data_AF-A0A401MX64-F1
#
_entry.id   AF-A0A401MX64-F1
#
_cell.length_a   1.000
_cell.length_b   1.000
_cell.length_c   1.000
_cell.angle_alpha   90.00
_cell.angle_beta   90.00
_cell.angle_gamma   90.00
#
_symmetry.space_group_name_H-M   'P 1'
#
loop_
_entity.id
_entity.type
_entity.pdbx_description
1 polymer ?
#
loop_
_entity_poly.entity_id
_entity_poly.type
_entity_poly.pdbx_seq_one_letter_code
_entity_poly.pdbx_strand_id
1 'polypeptide(L)'
;MKPLTEHDIRTSFVNCSKGEAKRLPLPKNLADLDHWADLDFLGWFDLSAPDRRYLVVERADELLRAGPQRAFEVGRLPLMP
;
A
#
# COMPACT_ATOMS: atom_id res chain seq x y z
N MET A 1 5.12 -8.50 -7.39
CA MET A 1 5.45 -7.08 -7.09
C MET A 1 6.96 -6.88 -6.86
N LYS A 2 7.46 -5.62 -6.90
CA LYS A 2 8.82 -5.31 -6.43
C LYS A 2 8.85 -5.05 -4.92
N PRO A 3 9.99 -5.31 -4.23
CA PRO A 3 10.16 -4.93 -2.83
C PRO A 3 9.85 -3.45 -2.60
N LEU A 4 8.98 -3.18 -1.62
CA LEU A 4 8.57 -1.83 -1.24
C LEU A 4 9.22 -1.44 0.09
N THR A 5 9.69 -0.21 0.16
CA THR A 5 10.13 0.40 1.41
C THR A 5 8.96 1.05 2.14
N GLU A 6 9.15 1.35 3.43
CA GLU A 6 8.23 2.20 4.19
C GLU A 6 7.97 3.55 3.48
N HIS A 7 9.01 4.12 2.85
CA HIS A 7 8.87 5.37 2.10
C HIS A 7 7.95 5.21 0.88
N ASP A 8 8.14 4.14 0.10
CA ASP A 8 7.30 3.85 -1.07
C ASP A 8 5.84 3.69 -0.67
N ILE A 9 5.58 2.96 0.42
CA ILE A 9 4.23 2.79 0.95
C ILE A 9 3.65 4.13 1.38
N ARG A 10 4.34 4.93 2.20
CA ARG A 10 3.78 6.20 2.71
C ARG A 10 3.50 7.23 1.62
N THR A 11 4.35 7.29 0.59
CA THR A 11 4.17 8.21 -0.55
C THR A 11 3.06 7.77 -1.49
N SER A 12 2.63 6.52 -1.41
CA SER A 12 1.55 5.98 -2.23
C SER A 12 0.13 6.36 -1.80
N PHE A 13 -0.07 6.80 -0.56
CA PHE A 13 -1.38 7.18 -0.03
C PHE A 13 -1.84 8.53 -0.56
N VAL A 14 -2.20 8.59 -1.85
CA VAL A 14 -2.67 9.81 -2.52
C VAL A 14 -4.04 10.30 -2.02
N ASN A 15 -4.83 9.40 -1.43
CA ASN A 15 -6.18 9.70 -0.90
C ASN A 15 -6.18 10.17 0.56
N CYS A 16 -5.03 10.27 1.21
CA CYS A 16 -4.92 10.68 2.61
C CYS A 16 -4.01 11.90 2.75
N SER A 17 -4.17 12.64 3.85
CA SER A 17 -3.23 13.72 4.16
C SER A 17 -1.83 13.16 4.46
N LYS A 18 -0.80 13.97 4.25
CA LYS A 18 0.60 13.61 4.61
C LYS A 18 0.74 13.20 6.09
N GLY A 19 -0.05 13.81 6.97
CA GLY A 19 -0.04 13.50 8.41
C GLY A 19 -0.67 12.14 8.72
N GLU A 20 -1.74 11.78 8.03
CA GLU A 20 -2.35 10.45 8.12
C GLU A 20 -1.39 9.40 7.57
N ALA A 21 -0.83 9.63 6.37
CA ALA A 21 0.12 8.72 5.74
C ALA A 21 1.34 8.41 6.62
N LYS A 22 1.83 9.40 7.39
CA LYS A 22 2.95 9.22 8.34
C LYS A 22 2.59 8.40 9.58
N ARG A 23 1.32 8.37 9.98
CA ARG A 23 0.86 7.68 11.20
C ARG A 23 0.29 6.29 10.93
N LEU A 24 0.17 5.90 9.67
CA LEU A 24 -0.24 4.56 9.30
C LEU A 24 0.68 3.52 9.94
N PRO A 25 0.12 2.49 10.62
CA PRO A 25 0.89 1.34 11.03
C PRO A 25 1.34 0.59 9.78
N LEU A 26 2.58 0.13 9.75
CA LEU A 26 3.12 -0.69 8.66
C LEU A 26 3.34 -2.13 9.15
N PRO A 27 3.38 -3.12 8.23
CA PRO A 27 3.75 -4.48 8.59
C PRO A 27 5.13 -4.51 9.23
N LYS A 28 5.26 -5.10 10.42
CA LYS A 28 6.55 -5.15 11.14
C LYS A 28 7.62 -5.95 10.40
N ASN A 29 7.18 -6.94 9.63
CA ASN A 29 8.00 -7.85 8.84
C ASN A 29 8.13 -7.40 7.37
N LEU A 30 7.84 -6.14 7.05
CA LEU A 30 7.91 -5.64 5.67
C LEU A 30 9.30 -5.85 5.05
N ALA A 31 10.35 -5.58 5.82
CA ALA A 31 11.74 -5.73 5.37
C ALA A 31 12.18 -7.20 5.26
N ASP A 32 11.51 -8.11 5.98
CA ASP A 32 11.84 -9.53 6.03
C ASP A 32 11.06 -10.34 4.97
N LEU A 33 10.18 -9.68 4.21
CA LEU A 33 9.37 -10.33 3.20
C LEU A 33 10.24 -10.67 1.99
N ASP A 34 10.32 -11.95 1.65
CA ASP A 34 11.22 -12.51 0.63
C ASP A 34 10.53 -12.86 -0.69
N HIS A 35 9.22 -13.10 -0.66
CA HIS A 35 8.39 -13.55 -1.78
C HIS A 35 7.63 -12.41 -2.49
N TRP A 36 8.26 -11.23 -2.62
CA TRP A 36 7.64 -10.08 -3.31
C TRP A 36 7.19 -10.38 -4.73
N ALA A 37 7.94 -11.22 -5.45
CA ALA A 37 7.66 -11.57 -6.83
C ALA A 37 6.31 -12.27 -6.98
N ASP A 38 5.90 -13.06 -5.99
CA ASP A 38 4.66 -13.85 -5.97
C ASP A 38 3.44 -13.04 -5.47
N LEU A 39 3.67 -11.83 -4.95
CA LEU A 39 2.58 -10.96 -4.51
C LEU A 39 1.98 -10.19 -5.69
N ASP A 40 0.65 -10.28 -5.83
CA ASP A 40 -0.16 -9.37 -6.66
C ASP A 40 -0.47 -8.05 -5.92
N PHE A 41 -0.56 -8.12 -4.59
CA PHE A 41 -0.84 -6.99 -3.71
C PHE A 41 -0.25 -7.21 -2.31
N LEU A 42 0.02 -6.11 -1.60
CA LEU A 42 0.40 -6.11 -0.19
C LEU A 42 -0.77 -5.57 0.65
N GLY A 43 -1.35 -6.41 1.50
CA GLY A 43 -2.46 -6.03 2.40
C GLY A 43 -2.10 -6.19 3.87
N TRP A 44 -2.59 -5.30 4.74
CA TRP A 44 -2.43 -5.44 6.18
C TRP A 44 -3.54 -4.76 6.99
N PHE A 45 -3.62 -5.13 8.27
CA PHE A 45 -4.61 -4.64 9.22
C PHE A 45 -4.00 -3.62 10.19
N ASP A 46 -4.82 -2.64 10.58
CA ASP A 46 -4.53 -1.82 11.76
C ASP A 46 -5.02 -2.53 13.02
N LEU A 47 -4.11 -3.06 13.84
CA LEU A 47 -4.50 -3.70 15.11
C LEU A 47 -5.12 -2.73 16.10
N SER A 48 -4.85 -1.43 15.97
CA SER A 48 -5.45 -0.38 16.84
C SER A 48 -6.80 0.09 16.33
N ALA A 49 -7.16 -0.26 15.09
CA ALA A 49 -8.40 0.12 14.44
C ALA A 49 -8.87 -1.00 13.50
N PRO A 50 -9.56 -2.04 14.03
CA PRO A 50 -9.93 -3.24 13.26
C PRO A 50 -10.81 -2.98 12.03
N ASP A 51 -11.48 -1.82 11.99
CA ASP A 51 -12.25 -1.31 10.85
C ASP A 51 -11.38 -0.78 9.70
N ARG A 52 -10.06 -0.67 9.92
CA ARG A 52 -9.10 -0.15 8.95
C ARG A 52 -8.24 -1.27 8.41
N ARG A 53 -8.34 -1.45 7.10
CA ARG A 53 -7.52 -2.36 6.31
C ARG A 53 -6.87 -1.54 5.22
N TYR A 54 -5.62 -1.86 4.94
CA TYR A 54 -4.83 -1.19 3.92
C TYR A 54 -4.45 -2.21 2.87
N LEU A 55 -4.43 -1.75 1.63
CA LEU A 55 -4.09 -2.53 0.46
C LEU A 55 -3.22 -1.68 -0.44
N VAL A 56 -2.13 -2.25 -0.93
CA VAL A 56 -1.17 -1.61 -1.83
C VAL A 56 -1.03 -2.54 -3.02
N VAL A 57 -1.42 -2.04 -4.20
CA VAL A 57 -1.38 -2.78 -5.47
C VAL A 57 -0.45 -2.09 -6.44
N GLU A 58 0.35 -2.83 -7.21
CA GLU A 58 1.15 -2.24 -8.28
C GLU A 58 0.25 -2.02 -9.50
N ARG A 59 -0.11 -0.76 -9.80
CA ARG A 59 -0.81 -0.46 -11.06
C ARG A 59 0.17 -0.52 -12.24
N ALA A 60 -0.18 -1.30 -13.25
CA ALA A 60 0.44 -1.23 -14.57
C ALA A 60 -0.11 0.01 -15.28
N ASP A 61 0.68 1.09 -15.30
CA ASP A 61 0.29 2.38 -15.87
C ASP A 61 0.52 2.37 -17.40
N GLU A 62 -0.29 1.59 -18.13
CA GLU A 62 -0.01 1.31 -19.54
C GLU A 62 -0.56 2.35 -20.53
N LEU A 63 -1.22 3.44 -20.11
CA LEU A 63 -1.79 4.38 -21.10
C LEU A 63 -1.69 5.88 -20.82
N LEU A 64 -1.17 6.34 -19.69
CA LEU A 64 -1.03 7.78 -19.41
C LEU A 64 0.44 8.20 -19.27
N ARG A 65 1.15 8.12 -20.41
CA ARG A 65 2.24 9.03 -20.77
C ARG A 65 3.53 8.92 -19.92
N ALA A 66 4.36 7.93 -20.27
CA ALA A 66 5.82 8.01 -20.24
C ALA A 66 6.54 8.30 -18.90
N GLY A 67 6.17 7.60 -17.83
CA GLY A 67 7.03 7.47 -16.64
C GLY A 67 6.57 6.32 -15.75
N PRO A 68 7.46 5.69 -14.95
CA PRO A 68 7.05 4.64 -14.02
C PRO A 68 6.31 5.27 -12.83
N GLN A 69 5.03 5.57 -12.99
CA GLN A 69 4.16 5.86 -11.85
C GLN A 69 3.55 4.54 -11.38
N ARG A 70 4.15 3.95 -10.34
CA ARG A 70 3.46 2.93 -9.54
C ARG A 70 2.44 3.67 -8.69
N ALA A 71 1.22 3.78 -9.18
CA ALA A 71 0.12 4.31 -8.38
C ALA A 71 -0.44 3.16 -7.52
N PHE A 72 -0.34 3.28 -6.20
CA PHE A 72 -0.93 2.29 -5.30
C PHE A 72 -2.26 2.82 -4.79
N GLU A 73 -3.33 2.08 -5.08
CA GLU A 73 -4.67 2.43 -4.61
C GLU A 73 -4.90 1.85 -3.23
N VAL A 74 -4.97 2.72 -2.23
CA VAL A 74 -5.35 2.33 -0.87
C VAL A 74 -6.82 2.66 -0.68
N GLY A 75 -7.66 1.65 -0.81
CA GLY A 75 -9.06 1.72 -0.42
C GLY A 75 -9.20 1.39 1.06
N ARG A 76 -9.84 2.28 1.84
CA ARG A 76 -10.48 1.86 3.10
C ARG A 76 -11.62 0.95 2.70
N LEU A 77 -11.37 -0.35 2.60
CA LEU A 77 -12.43 -1.31 2.27
C LEU A 77 -13.51 -1.17 3.35
N PRO A 78 -14.74 -0.74 3.01
CA PRO A 78 -15.84 -0.87 3.95
C PRO A 78 -15.93 -2.35 4.31
N LEU A 79 -16.12 -2.64 5.59
CA LEU A 79 -16.43 -4.00 6.03
C LEU A 79 -17.64 -4.45 5.20
N MET A 80 -17.41 -5.36 4.25
CA MET A 80 -18.49 -6.08 3.60
C MET A 80 -19.24 -6.80 4.73
N PRO A 81 -20.57 -6.60 4.85
CA PRO A 81 -21.36 -7.13 5.95
C PRO A 81 -21.39 -8.66 5.99
#